data_AF-A0A8H3NB42-F1
#
_entry.id   AF-A0A8H3NB42-F1
#
_cell.length_a   1.000
_cell.length_b   1.000
_cell.length_c   1.000
_cell.angle_alpha   90.00
_cell.angle_beta   90.00
_cell.angle_gamma   90.00
#
_symmetry.space_group_name_H-M   'P 1'
#
loop_
_entity.id
_entity.type
_entity.pdbx_description
1 polymer ?
#
loop_
_entity_poly.entity_id
_entity_poly.type
_entity_poly.pdbx_seq_one_letter_code
_entity_poly.pdbx_strand_id
1 'polypeptide(L)'
;MKFWHDDEDDFLTRRHSIRQAVKDRADLAIARMAVIYDDKHKPVELKDWAYIKIVKGIGTGYSLPSSSKLSPVKQGPFRIKRKVGRLAYELDLPATWRIHPIISVIHLEQAYPDDVYHRTAPRIEDAAPVIVEGQEEHEIERIIRQSADRCLIKWKNGDETWEPVANLKEDVPDLLRRFQAKQRQKRAEAK
;
A
#
# COMPACT_ATOMS: atom_id res chain seq x y z
N MET A 1 -11.71 66.85 9.84
CA MET A 1 -11.16 65.47 9.95
C MET A 1 -12.31 64.49 10.18
N LYS A 2 -12.80 63.85 9.11
CA LYS A 2 -13.75 62.71 9.13
C LYS A 2 -13.69 62.07 7.74
N PHE A 3 -12.81 61.09 7.53
CA PHE A 3 -12.62 60.43 6.23
C PHE A 3 -12.26 58.94 6.34
N TRP A 4 -12.45 58.29 7.50
CA TRP A 4 -11.96 56.92 7.74
C TRP A 4 -12.97 55.98 8.44
N HIS A 5 -14.27 56.25 8.44
CA HIS A 5 -15.26 55.34 9.07
C HIS A 5 -16.20 54.63 8.07
N ASP A 6 -16.46 55.20 6.89
CA ASP A 6 -17.32 54.54 5.90
C ASP A 6 -16.62 53.38 5.16
N ASP A 7 -15.29 53.41 5.01
CA ASP A 7 -14.53 52.36 4.31
C ASP A 7 -14.45 51.04 5.10
N GLU A 8 -14.54 51.08 6.44
CA GLU A 8 -14.38 49.89 7.29
C GLU A 8 -15.65 49.03 7.30
N ASP A 9 -16.83 49.67 7.35
CA ASP A 9 -18.12 48.98 7.31
C ASP A 9 -18.41 48.40 5.91
N ASP A 10 -18.02 49.08 4.83
CA ASP A 10 -18.11 48.54 3.46
C ASP A 10 -17.20 47.31 3.30
N PHE A 11 -15.96 47.40 3.79
CA PHE A 11 -15.01 46.30 3.73
C PHE A 11 -15.50 45.06 4.50
N LEU A 12 -16.01 45.24 5.72
CA LEU A 12 -16.57 44.15 6.52
C LEU A 12 -17.79 43.52 5.83
N THR A 13 -18.72 44.35 5.35
CA THR A 13 -19.93 43.90 4.65
C THR A 13 -19.57 43.10 3.40
N ARG A 14 -18.62 43.60 2.59
CA ARG A 14 -18.11 42.91 1.41
C ARG A 14 -17.43 41.59 1.75
N ARG A 15 -16.66 41.53 2.85
CA ARG A 15 -16.03 40.28 3.30
C ARG A 15 -17.06 39.26 3.77
N HIS A 16 -18.10 39.69 4.47
CA HIS A 16 -19.20 38.82 4.90
C HIS A 16 -19.97 38.27 3.72
N SER A 17 -20.31 39.11 2.73
CA SER A 17 -21.02 38.66 1.53
C SER A 17 -20.20 37.68 0.69
N ILE A 18 -18.89 37.91 0.53
CA ILE A 18 -17.98 36.97 -0.16
C ILE A 18 -17.93 35.63 0.55
N ARG A 19 -17.76 35.61 1.88
CA ARG A 19 -17.75 34.36 2.66
C ARG A 19 -19.05 33.60 2.52
N GLN A 20 -20.18 34.32 2.54
CA GLN A 20 -21.48 33.70 2.38
C GLN A 20 -21.63 33.10 0.98
N ALA A 21 -21.28 33.84 -0.06
CA ALA A 21 -21.29 33.34 -1.43
C ALA A 21 -20.37 32.12 -1.64
N VAL A 22 -19.21 32.07 -0.96
CA VAL A 22 -18.32 30.90 -0.99
C VAL A 22 -18.95 29.70 -0.28
N LYS A 23 -19.57 29.90 0.88
CA LYS A 23 -20.31 28.85 1.60
C LYS A 23 -21.45 28.31 0.76
N ASP A 24 -22.31 29.18 0.22
CA ASP A 24 -23.45 28.78 -0.58
C ASP A 24 -23.01 27.97 -1.82
N ARG A 25 -21.88 28.37 -2.46
CA ARG A 25 -21.30 27.60 -3.56
C ARG A 25 -20.73 26.25 -3.13
N ALA A 26 -20.10 26.18 -1.97
CA ALA A 26 -19.60 24.91 -1.43
C ALA A 26 -20.77 23.97 -1.10
N ASP A 27 -21.82 24.48 -0.48
CA ASP A 27 -23.03 23.72 -0.15
C ASP A 27 -23.74 23.22 -1.41
N LEU A 28 -23.86 24.08 -2.44
CA LEU A 28 -24.39 23.68 -3.75
C LEU A 28 -23.54 22.58 -4.40
N ALA A 29 -22.21 22.68 -4.32
CA ALA A 29 -21.31 21.66 -4.86
C ALA A 29 -21.47 20.32 -4.11
N ILE A 30 -21.55 20.35 -2.78
CA ILE A 30 -21.79 19.14 -1.95
C ILE A 30 -23.13 18.51 -2.33
N ALA A 31 -24.21 19.29 -2.40
CA ALA A 31 -25.53 18.80 -2.78
C ALA A 31 -25.53 18.17 -4.18
N ARG A 32 -24.88 18.83 -5.15
CA ARG A 32 -24.74 18.30 -6.52
C ARG A 32 -23.94 17.00 -6.56
N MET A 33 -22.86 16.91 -5.79
CA MET A 33 -22.05 15.69 -5.69
C MET A 33 -22.83 14.55 -5.04
N ALA A 34 -23.64 14.84 -4.01
CA ALA A 34 -24.51 13.86 -3.37
C ALA A 34 -25.53 13.27 -4.35
N VAL A 35 -26.23 14.12 -5.12
CA VAL A 35 -27.19 13.65 -6.14
C VAL A 35 -26.53 12.74 -7.17
N ILE A 36 -25.36 13.12 -7.70
CA ILE A 36 -24.64 12.31 -8.69
C ILE A 36 -24.14 10.99 -8.10
N TYR A 37 -23.68 11.02 -6.85
CA TYR A 37 -23.23 9.82 -6.16
C TYR A 37 -24.39 8.87 -5.89
N ASP A 38 -25.48 9.35 -5.28
CA ASP A 38 -26.64 8.54 -4.92
C ASP A 38 -27.32 7.90 -6.14
N ASP A 39 -27.37 8.60 -7.28
CA ASP A 39 -27.89 8.06 -8.55
C ASP A 39 -27.06 6.87 -9.07
N LYS A 40 -25.74 6.95 -8.95
CA LYS A 40 -24.82 5.91 -9.47
C LYS A 40 -24.43 4.85 -8.44
N HIS A 41 -24.59 5.14 -7.16
CA HIS A 41 -24.11 4.30 -6.08
C HIS A 41 -25.14 3.23 -5.72
N LYS A 42 -24.76 1.97 -5.86
CA LYS A 42 -25.52 0.84 -5.35
C LYS A 42 -24.90 0.37 -4.03
N PRO A 43 -25.69 0.17 -2.96
CA PRO A 43 -25.16 -0.34 -1.70
C PRO A 43 -24.58 -1.74 -1.91
N VAL A 44 -23.28 -1.88 -1.68
CA VAL A 44 -22.59 -3.18 -1.75
C VAL A 44 -22.70 -3.85 -0.40
N GLU A 45 -23.42 -4.97 -0.37
CA GLU A 45 -23.50 -5.83 0.81
C GLU A 45 -22.57 -7.02 0.63
N LEU A 46 -21.56 -7.09 1.50
CA LEU A 46 -20.61 -8.20 1.54
C LEU A 46 -21.03 -9.16 2.65
N LYS A 47 -20.96 -10.46 2.39
CA LYS A 47 -21.34 -11.54 3.31
C LYS A 47 -20.14 -12.43 3.59
N ASP A 48 -19.84 -12.67 4.85
CA ASP A 48 -18.88 -13.65 5.39
C ASP A 48 -17.41 -13.50 4.97
N TRP A 49 -17.11 -13.40 3.67
CA TRP A 49 -15.78 -13.37 3.08
C TRP A 49 -15.64 -12.29 2.01
N ALA A 50 -14.48 -11.64 1.96
CA ALA A 50 -14.17 -10.64 0.95
C ALA A 50 -12.72 -10.73 0.45
N TYR A 51 -12.53 -10.50 -0.84
CA TYR A 51 -11.24 -10.25 -1.45
C TYR A 51 -10.85 -8.77 -1.33
N ILE A 52 -9.57 -8.50 -1.12
CA ILE A 52 -9.01 -7.14 -1.23
C ILE A 52 -8.45 -6.95 -2.64
N LYS A 53 -8.85 -5.85 -3.30
CA LYS A 53 -8.33 -5.43 -4.60
C LYS A 53 -6.94 -4.82 -4.45
N ILE A 54 -5.97 -5.40 -5.16
CA ILE A 54 -4.58 -4.95 -5.20
C ILE A 54 -4.37 -4.11 -6.46
N VAL A 55 -3.71 -2.97 -6.31
CA VAL A 55 -3.38 -2.09 -7.45
C VAL A 55 -2.19 -2.64 -8.20
N LYS A 56 -2.29 -2.66 -9.52
CA LYS A 56 -1.17 -2.89 -10.43
C LYS A 56 -0.88 -1.60 -11.20
N GLY A 57 0.09 -0.80 -10.74
CA GLY A 57 0.47 0.46 -11.38
C GLY A 57 -0.27 1.69 -10.83
N ILE A 58 -0.77 2.56 -11.70
CA ILE A 58 -1.44 3.82 -11.33
C ILE A 58 -2.95 3.55 -11.25
N GLY A 59 -3.47 3.29 -10.06
CA GLY A 59 -4.88 3.03 -9.81
C GLY A 59 -5.24 3.15 -8.32
N THR A 60 -6.53 3.06 -7.99
CA THR A 60 -7.03 3.25 -6.62
C THR A 60 -7.19 1.89 -5.91
N GLY A 61 -6.41 1.64 -4.86
CA GLY A 61 -6.45 0.40 -4.06
C GLY A 61 -5.15 0.17 -3.29
N TYR A 62 -4.99 -1.03 -2.71
CA TYR A 62 -3.86 -1.32 -1.83
C TYR A 62 -2.64 -1.82 -2.61
N SER A 63 -1.47 -1.33 -2.23
CA SER A 63 -0.18 -1.86 -2.66
C SER A 63 0.37 -2.73 -1.53
N LEU A 64 0.70 -3.98 -1.84
CA LEU A 64 1.34 -4.88 -0.87
C LEU A 64 2.85 -4.87 -1.10
N PRO A 65 3.68 -5.03 -0.05
CA PRO A 65 5.13 -5.11 -0.20
C PRO A 65 5.59 -6.16 -1.22
N SER A 66 4.86 -7.29 -1.33
CA SER A 66 5.14 -8.39 -2.25
C SER A 66 4.41 -8.31 -3.59
N SER A 67 3.69 -7.22 -3.91
CA SER A 67 2.94 -7.13 -5.18
C SER A 67 3.86 -6.77 -6.35
N SER A 68 4.15 -7.77 -7.19
CA SER A 68 4.83 -7.58 -8.48
C SER A 68 3.82 -7.41 -9.63
N LYS A 69 4.28 -7.05 -10.83
CA LYS A 69 3.41 -6.93 -12.02
C LYS A 69 2.63 -8.23 -12.33
N LEU A 70 3.18 -9.38 -11.93
CA LEU A 70 2.60 -10.71 -12.08
C LEU A 70 1.87 -11.22 -10.83
N SER A 71 1.75 -10.44 -9.76
CA SER A 71 1.01 -10.84 -8.56
C SER A 71 -0.49 -11.00 -8.85
N PRO A 72 -1.27 -11.67 -8.00
CA PRO A 72 -2.72 -11.66 -8.08
C PRO A 72 -3.28 -10.22 -8.03
N VAL A 73 -4.38 -9.97 -8.74
CA VAL A 73 -5.13 -8.69 -8.70
C VAL A 73 -6.01 -8.61 -7.45
N LYS A 74 -6.33 -9.76 -6.87
CA LYS A 74 -7.16 -9.92 -5.67
C LYS A 74 -6.38 -10.79 -4.70
N GLN A 75 -6.32 -10.38 -3.45
CA GLN A 75 -5.62 -11.14 -2.42
C GLN A 75 -6.63 -11.68 -1.42
N GLY A 76 -6.57 -13.00 -1.22
CA GLY A 76 -7.23 -13.80 -0.19
C GLY A 76 -8.75 -13.68 -0.06
N PRO A 77 -9.50 -14.76 0.19
CA PRO A 77 -10.76 -14.59 0.90
C PRO A 77 -10.44 -14.29 2.37
N PHE A 78 -10.62 -13.05 2.81
CA PHE A 78 -10.52 -12.68 4.22
C PHE A 78 -11.90 -12.73 4.87
N ARG A 79 -11.95 -13.23 6.11
CA ARG A 79 -13.21 -13.27 6.86
C ARG A 79 -13.60 -11.86 7.28
N ILE A 80 -14.87 -11.51 7.08
CA ILE A 80 -15.45 -10.26 7.56
C ILE A 80 -15.78 -10.44 9.05
N LYS A 81 -15.16 -9.63 9.92
CA LYS A 81 -15.47 -9.61 11.36
C LYS A 81 -16.79 -8.91 11.62
N ARG A 82 -16.96 -7.71 11.07
CA ARG A 82 -18.19 -6.91 11.20
C ARG A 82 -18.27 -5.83 10.14
N LYS A 83 -19.49 -5.34 9.93
CA LYS A 83 -19.77 -4.11 9.18
C LYS A 83 -19.59 -2.91 10.11
N VAL A 84 -18.62 -2.05 9.83
CA VAL A 84 -18.34 -0.85 10.64
C VAL A 84 -19.28 0.29 10.27
N GLY A 85 -19.63 0.38 8.98
CA GLY A 85 -20.57 1.37 8.47
C GLY A 85 -21.13 0.99 7.11
N ARG A 86 -21.80 1.93 6.44
CA ARG A 86 -22.38 1.69 5.11
C ARG A 86 -21.34 1.36 4.04
N LEU A 87 -20.13 1.92 4.18
CA LEU A 87 -19.06 1.85 3.17
C LEU A 87 -17.78 1.18 3.68
N ALA A 88 -17.78 0.57 4.87
CA ALA A 88 -16.57 0.00 5.45
C ALA A 88 -16.85 -1.28 6.24
N TYR A 89 -15.97 -2.26 6.06
CA TYR A 89 -15.99 -3.54 6.75
C TYR A 89 -14.66 -3.77 7.46
N GLU A 90 -14.72 -4.40 8.63
CA GLU A 90 -13.55 -4.87 9.36
C GLU A 90 -13.24 -6.30 8.95
N LEU A 91 -12.02 -6.53 8.46
CA LEU A 91 -11.54 -7.83 8.01
C LEU A 91 -10.61 -8.46 9.03
N ASP A 92 -10.59 -9.79 9.06
CA ASP A 92 -9.60 -10.57 9.79
C ASP A 92 -8.30 -10.64 8.99
N LEU A 93 -7.49 -9.58 9.10
CA LEU A 93 -6.20 -9.50 8.43
C LEU A 93 -5.09 -10.12 9.29
N PRO A 94 -4.08 -10.75 8.66
CA PRO A 94 -2.88 -11.19 9.34
C PRO A 94 -2.14 -10.01 9.98
N ALA A 95 -1.57 -10.22 11.17
CA ALA A 95 -0.79 -9.19 11.87
C ALA A 95 0.49 -8.77 11.11
N THR A 96 0.96 -9.60 10.18
CA THR A 96 2.11 -9.31 9.32
C THR A 96 1.83 -8.16 8.34
N TRP A 97 0.56 -7.91 8.02
CA TRP A 97 0.19 -6.84 7.12
C TRP A 97 0.05 -5.53 7.88
N ARG A 98 0.86 -4.53 7.51
CA ARG A 98 0.80 -3.16 8.06
C ARG A 98 -0.39 -2.36 7.50
N ILE A 99 -1.50 -3.02 7.19
CA ILE A 99 -2.73 -2.41 6.65
C ILE A 99 -3.77 -2.39 7.77
N HIS A 100 -4.48 -1.27 7.90
CA HIS A 100 -5.57 -1.14 8.87
C HIS A 100 -6.72 -2.12 8.54
N PRO A 101 -7.27 -2.87 9.52
CA PRO A 101 -8.26 -3.93 9.26
C PRO A 101 -9.61 -3.43 8.75
N ILE A 102 -9.91 -2.14 8.92
CA ILE A 102 -11.12 -1.50 8.39
C ILE A 102 -10.84 -1.03 6.96
N ILE A 103 -11.49 -1.67 6.00
CA ILE A 103 -11.31 -1.44 4.57
C ILE A 103 -12.63 -0.92 3.95
N SER A 104 -12.52 0.04 3.03
CA SER A 104 -13.67 0.57 2.29
C SER A 104 -14.20 -0.42 1.24
N VAL A 105 -15.52 -0.47 1.07
CA VAL A 105 -16.23 -1.36 0.13
C VAL A 105 -15.75 -1.25 -1.31
N ILE A 106 -15.23 -0.08 -1.72
CA ILE A 106 -14.73 0.13 -3.08
C ILE A 106 -13.51 -0.76 -3.38
N HIS A 107 -12.71 -1.08 -2.35
CA HIS A 107 -11.54 -1.93 -2.42
C HIS A 107 -11.83 -3.40 -2.12
N LEU A 108 -13.08 -3.74 -1.82
CA LEU A 108 -13.49 -5.08 -1.51
C LEU A 108 -14.28 -5.69 -2.66
N GLU A 109 -14.28 -7.01 -2.70
CA GLU A 109 -15.13 -7.80 -3.58
C GLU A 109 -15.64 -9.02 -2.84
N GLN A 110 -16.89 -9.40 -3.06
CA GLN A 110 -17.49 -10.57 -2.43
C GLN A 110 -16.69 -11.84 -2.78
N ALA A 111 -16.30 -12.60 -1.77
CA ALA A 111 -15.70 -13.91 -1.94
C ALA A 111 -16.72 -15.00 -1.58
N TYR A 112 -16.76 -16.09 -2.34
CA TYR A 112 -17.56 -17.26 -2.00
C TYR A 112 -16.61 -18.39 -1.60
N PRO A 113 -16.89 -19.12 -0.51
CA PRO A 113 -16.06 -20.22 -0.05
C PRO A 113 -16.02 -21.38 -1.06
N ASP A 114 -17.10 -21.56 -1.85
CA ASP A 114 -17.12 -22.48 -2.99
C ASP A 114 -16.48 -21.82 -4.21
N ASP A 115 -15.16 -21.74 -4.20
CA ASP A 115 -14.43 -21.49 -5.44
C ASP A 115 -14.53 -22.72 -6.33
N VAL A 116 -15.18 -22.56 -7.50
CA VAL A 116 -15.30 -23.58 -8.56
C VAL A 116 -13.91 -24.09 -8.99
N TYR A 117 -12.86 -23.29 -8.78
CA TYR A 117 -11.47 -23.65 -9.09
C TYR A 117 -10.69 -24.21 -7.90
N HIS A 118 -11.32 -24.41 -6.73
CA HIS A 118 -10.69 -24.89 -5.50
C HIS A 118 -9.36 -24.18 -5.20
N ARG A 119 -9.25 -22.87 -5.45
CA ARG A 119 -7.99 -22.16 -5.18
C ARG A 119 -7.81 -22.15 -3.68
N THR A 120 -6.76 -22.83 -3.22
CA THR A 120 -6.34 -22.78 -1.83
C THR A 120 -6.17 -21.30 -1.48
N ALA A 121 -6.82 -20.87 -0.38
CA ALA A 121 -6.54 -19.55 0.19
C ALA A 121 -5.01 -19.41 0.25
N PRO A 122 -4.44 -18.28 -0.22
CA PRO A 122 -2.99 -18.14 -0.29
C PRO A 122 -2.43 -18.52 1.07
N ARG A 123 -1.67 -19.61 1.12
CA ARG A 123 -0.95 -20.01 2.32
C ARG A 123 -0.03 -18.85 2.60
N ILE A 124 -0.37 -18.09 3.62
CA ILE A 124 0.51 -17.06 4.17
C ILE A 124 1.64 -17.89 4.76
N GLU A 125 2.66 -18.15 3.95
CA GLU A 125 3.94 -18.57 4.49
C GLU A 125 4.38 -17.38 5.31
N ASP A 126 4.11 -17.46 6.62
CA ASP A 126 4.81 -16.70 7.61
C ASP A 126 6.29 -16.99 7.36
N ALA A 127 6.95 -16.17 6.55
CA ALA A 127 8.37 -15.95 6.69
C ALA A 127 8.56 -15.21 8.02
N ALA A 128 8.23 -15.89 9.11
CA ALA A 128 8.66 -15.50 10.43
C ALA A 128 10.19 -15.40 10.35
N PRO A 129 10.80 -14.30 10.80
CA PRO A 129 12.25 -14.26 10.93
C PRO A 129 12.66 -15.45 11.80
N VAL A 130 13.60 -16.25 11.32
CA VAL A 130 14.18 -17.35 12.09
C VAL A 130 15.04 -16.68 13.16
N ILE A 131 14.49 -16.54 14.37
CA ILE A 131 15.21 -15.97 15.51
C ILE A 131 16.17 -17.05 16.02
N VAL A 132 17.46 -16.91 15.75
CA VAL A 132 18.53 -17.65 16.42
C VAL A 132 19.34 -16.62 17.21
N GLU A 133 19.52 -16.87 18.51
CA GLU A 133 20.34 -16.05 19.43
C GLU A 133 19.99 -14.54 19.56
N GLY A 134 18.74 -14.15 19.31
CA GLY A 134 18.25 -12.81 19.67
C GLY A 134 18.65 -11.69 18.71
N GLN A 135 19.17 -12.02 17.53
CA GLN A 135 19.34 -11.09 16.41
C GLN A 135 18.43 -11.51 15.24
N GLU A 136 17.78 -10.53 14.60
CA GLU A 136 16.94 -10.76 13.42
C GLU A 136 17.84 -11.08 12.21
N GLU A 137 18.13 -12.36 11.97
CA GLU A 137 18.87 -12.79 10.79
C GLU A 137 17.93 -12.97 9.60
N HIS A 138 18.11 -12.16 8.57
CA HIS A 138 17.39 -12.29 7.30
C HIS A 138 18.24 -13.07 6.30
N GLU A 139 17.68 -14.14 5.72
CA GLU A 139 18.39 -14.93 4.72
C GLU A 139 18.52 -14.16 3.40
N ILE A 140 19.77 -13.99 2.93
CA ILE A 140 20.09 -13.30 1.69
C ILE A 140 19.69 -14.18 0.49
N GLU A 141 18.87 -13.67 -0.42
CA GLU A 141 18.56 -14.35 -1.69
C GLU A 141 19.72 -14.17 -2.68
N ARG A 142 20.17 -12.92 -2.90
CA ARG A 142 21.30 -12.59 -3.80
C ARG A 142 21.78 -11.15 -3.65
N ILE A 143 23.03 -10.90 -4.05
CA ILE A 143 23.55 -9.54 -4.25
C ILE A 143 23.15 -9.05 -5.65
N ILE A 144 22.48 -7.89 -5.72
CA ILE A 144 22.05 -7.27 -6.97
C ILE A 144 23.17 -6.39 -7.54
N ARG A 145 23.72 -5.51 -6.71
CA ARG A 145 24.69 -4.49 -7.12
C ARG A 145 25.73 -4.27 -6.04
N GLN A 146 26.95 -3.92 -6.47
CA GLN A 146 28.03 -3.52 -5.58
C GLN A 146 28.49 -2.10 -5.93
N SER A 147 28.57 -1.25 -4.91
CA SER A 147 29.26 0.04 -4.90
C SER A 147 30.62 -0.12 -4.18
N ALA A 148 31.38 0.96 -4.02
CA ALA A 148 32.72 0.92 -3.41
C ALA A 148 32.71 0.32 -1.99
N ASP A 149 31.74 0.72 -1.16
CA ASP A 149 31.64 0.40 0.27
C ASP A 149 30.35 -0.34 0.67
N ARG A 150 29.35 -0.39 -0.23
CA ARG A 150 28.03 -1.00 0.02
C ARG A 150 27.59 -1.94 -1.08
N CYS A 151 26.77 -2.93 -0.72
CA CYS A 151 26.10 -3.84 -1.64
C CYS A 151 24.59 -3.72 -1.49
N LEU A 152 23.88 -3.72 -2.62
CA LEU A 152 22.43 -3.88 -2.64
C LEU A 152 22.10 -5.37 -2.56
N ILE A 153 21.49 -5.76 -1.45
CA ILE A 153 21.06 -7.12 -1.16
C ILE A 153 19.58 -7.26 -1.49
N LYS A 154 19.22 -8.37 -2.14
CA LYS A 154 17.85 -8.85 -2.21
C LYS A 154 17.64 -9.90 -1.14
N TRP A 155 16.72 -9.65 -0.23
CA TRP A 155 16.35 -10.56 0.84
C TRP A 155 15.29 -11.55 0.35
N LYS A 156 15.20 -12.74 0.99
CA LYS A 156 14.16 -13.72 0.64
C LYS A 156 12.72 -13.24 0.89
N ASN A 157 12.53 -12.27 1.80
CA ASN A 157 11.24 -11.64 2.05
C ASN A 157 10.81 -10.66 0.93
N GLY A 158 11.68 -10.44 -0.07
CA GLY A 158 11.43 -9.57 -1.22
C GLY A 158 11.91 -8.13 -1.05
N ASP A 159 12.40 -7.76 0.14
CA ASP A 159 12.94 -6.42 0.38
C ASP A 159 14.32 -6.25 -0.27
N GLU A 160 14.68 -4.99 -0.56
CA GLU A 160 15.98 -4.61 -1.10
C GLU A 160 16.64 -3.56 -0.19
N THR A 161 17.84 -3.85 0.33
CA THR A 161 18.53 -2.96 1.28
C THR A 161 20.02 -2.82 0.97
N TRP A 162 20.57 -1.64 1.28
CA TRP A 162 21.98 -1.35 1.12
C TRP A 162 22.76 -1.70 2.38
N GLU A 163 23.52 -2.79 2.32
CA GLU A 163 24.35 -3.24 3.43
C GLU A 163 25.85 -2.94 3.19
N PRO A 164 26.61 -2.64 4.25
CA PRO A 164 28.06 -2.50 4.17
C PRO A 164 28.74 -3.77 3.65
N VAL A 165 29.78 -3.61 2.82
CA VAL A 165 30.57 -4.75 2.31
C VAL A 165 31.32 -5.47 3.45
N ALA A 166 31.59 -4.80 4.57
CA ALA A 166 32.23 -5.39 5.74
C ALA A 166 31.38 -6.52 6.33
N ASN A 167 30.10 -6.26 6.60
CA ASN A 167 29.15 -7.25 7.13
C ASN A 167 29.06 -8.46 6.21
N LEU A 168 28.92 -8.24 4.90
CA LEU A 168 28.88 -9.31 3.90
C LEU A 168 30.15 -10.18 3.81
N LYS A 169 31.31 -9.63 4.18
CA LYS A 169 32.56 -10.41 4.23
C LYS A 169 32.62 -11.31 5.46
N GLU A 170 31.98 -10.90 6.54
CA GLU A 170 31.91 -11.63 7.80
C GLU A 170 30.83 -12.71 7.73
N ASP A 171 29.62 -12.33 7.33
CA ASP A 171 28.44 -13.20 7.36
C ASP A 171 28.42 -14.20 6.19
N VAL A 172 28.66 -13.73 4.95
CA VAL A 172 28.45 -14.53 3.74
C VAL A 172 29.55 -14.33 2.67
N PRO A 173 30.81 -14.70 2.95
CA PRO A 173 31.95 -14.44 2.06
C PRO A 173 31.85 -15.16 0.71
N ASP A 174 31.25 -16.35 0.66
CA ASP A 174 31.15 -17.15 -0.57
C ASP A 174 30.19 -16.54 -1.59
N LEU A 175 29.08 -15.96 -1.12
CA LEU A 175 28.10 -15.29 -1.96
C LEU A 175 28.73 -14.04 -2.62
N LEU A 176 29.49 -13.26 -1.85
CA LEU A 176 30.21 -12.09 -2.34
C LEU A 176 31.27 -12.47 -3.40
N ARG A 177 32.03 -13.55 -3.17
CA ARG A 177 33.03 -14.05 -4.12
C ARG A 177 32.40 -14.45 -5.46
N ARG A 178 31.30 -15.21 -5.42
CA ARG A 178 30.57 -15.63 -6.63
C ARG A 178 30.05 -14.45 -7.42
N PHE A 179 29.51 -13.43 -6.73
CA PHE A 179 29.05 -12.20 -7.38
C PHE A 179 30.19 -11.45 -8.08
N GLN A 180 31.32 -11.24 -7.39
CA GLN A 180 32.48 -10.54 -7.94
C GLN A 180 33.12 -11.29 -9.13
N ALA A 181 33.19 -12.62 -9.07
CA ALA A 181 33.67 -13.45 -10.19
C ALA A 181 32.79 -13.25 -11.44
N LYS A 182 31.47 -13.26 -11.26
CA LYS A 182 30.51 -13.03 -12.35
C LYS A 182 30.62 -11.61 -12.95
N GLN A 183 30.87 -10.60 -12.12
CA GLN A 183 31.12 -9.22 -12.60
C GLN A 183 32.42 -9.11 -13.41
N ARG A 184 33.48 -9.80 -12.99
CA ARG A 184 34.77 -9.83 -13.72
C ARG A 184 34.62 -10.49 -15.09
N GLN A 185 33.94 -11.63 -15.14
CA GLN A 185 33.67 -12.33 -16.41
C GLN A 185 32.86 -11.45 -17.37
N LYS A 186 31.77 -10.84 -16.89
CA LYS A 186 30.93 -9.95 -17.70
C LYS A 186 31.69 -8.71 -18.21
N ARG A 187 32.65 -8.19 -17.44
CA ARG A 187 33.54 -7.09 -17.87
C ARG A 187 34.57 -7.52 -18.91
N ALA A 188 35.05 -8.77 -18.84
CA ALA A 188 35.99 -9.32 -19.81
C ALA A 188 35.30 -9.64 -21.15
N GLU A 189 34.05 -10.09 -21.13
CA GLU A 189 33.24 -10.37 -22.33
C GLU A 189 32.74 -9.08 -23.03
N ALA A 190 32.73 -7.95 -22.34
CA ALA A 190 32.29 -6.66 -22.88
C ALA A 190 33.42 -5.81 -23.48
N LYS A 191 34.63 -6.35 -23.56
CA LYS A 191 35.84 -5.70 -24.08
C LYS A 191 36.33 -6.43 -25.32
#